data_AF-A0AAD6FVD6-F1
#
_entry.id   AF-A0AAD6FVD6-F1
#
_cell.length_a   1.000
_cell.length_b   1.000
_cell.length_c   1.000
_cell.angle_alpha   90.00
_cell.angle_beta   90.00
_cell.angle_gamma   90.00
#
_symmetry.space_group_name_H-M   'P 1'
#
loop_
_entity.id
_entity.type
_entity.pdbx_description
1 polymer ?
#
loop_
_entity_poly.entity_id
_entity_poly.type
_entity_poly.pdbx_seq_one_letter_code
_entity_poly.pdbx_strand_id
1 'polypeptide(L)'
;MTPMRIESSYLLKLVDSVYSEDCALPCAYLTGSDTLCKGRMKKNRTEEIKQLFGKLVECLDVSSGKLKSTDTVELFIVLGNIAALCVCTRSHTKHAIDVQKKWRYEMDDPVTGTAISTKLLSYVCCREEAILTNSNLDKPQEFKRRLSGAITNEQIAAKVTMLLESDLGDKDGNMGFIYVIAHPRVEGMYKVGYTTSRKHPNDGRFVEHKRCYPELRVVQSRSIPRARRFEQVILAEFSREHCELQEKCARCKRAHKEWLKINEETLLTSLEKWAIFADNHDLYDDDGRFKNDIDLPSPALNLQGRKLLRDIPIQKKRKPPYSSTCKFEGPSRPGTSGSNSSSNSSDGKSTTKSSTQVLSMKNLRISDDSPFGNES
;
A
#
# COMPACT_ATOMS: atom_id res chain seq x y z
N MET A 1 -42.43 -17.36 5.93
CA MET A 1 -41.67 -16.15 6.31
C MET A 1 -41.92 -15.12 5.23
N THR A 2 -42.62 -14.03 5.57
CA THR A 2 -42.87 -12.92 4.64
C THR A 2 -41.53 -12.25 4.32
N PRO A 3 -41.17 -12.03 3.04
CA PRO A 3 -39.95 -11.33 2.70
C PRO A 3 -40.01 -9.93 3.33
N MET A 4 -39.07 -9.66 4.23
CA MET A 4 -38.93 -8.39 4.91
C MET A 4 -38.74 -7.33 3.82
N ARG A 5 -39.73 -6.46 3.61
CA ARG A 5 -39.61 -5.35 2.65
C ARG A 5 -38.41 -4.50 3.09
N ILE A 6 -37.33 -4.54 2.31
CA ILE A 6 -36.11 -3.76 2.54
C ILE A 6 -36.41 -2.31 2.15
N GLU A 7 -37.23 -1.60 2.93
CA GLU A 7 -37.62 -0.23 2.60
C GLU A 7 -36.49 0.80 2.79
N SER A 8 -35.31 0.37 3.25
CA SER A 8 -34.04 1.07 2.95
C SER A 8 -32.85 0.22 3.38
N SER A 9 -31.86 0.06 2.50
CA SER A 9 -30.54 -0.48 2.90
C SER A 9 -29.89 0.42 3.93
N TYR A 10 -29.53 -0.16 5.08
CA TYR A 10 -28.85 0.59 6.13
C TYR A 10 -27.40 0.86 5.75
N LEU A 11 -26.74 -0.11 5.11
CA LEU A 11 -25.34 0.07 4.68
C LEU A 11 -25.23 1.21 3.66
N LEU A 12 -26.17 1.29 2.71
CA LEU A 12 -26.21 2.40 1.74
C LEU A 12 -26.35 3.76 2.45
N LYS A 13 -27.26 3.88 3.42
CA LYS A 13 -27.43 5.10 4.23
C LYS A 13 -26.19 5.43 5.06
N LEU A 14 -25.49 4.41 5.55
CA LEU A 14 -24.25 4.59 6.31
C LEU A 14 -23.15 5.17 5.41
N VAL A 15 -23.02 4.68 4.16
CA VAL A 15 -22.07 5.23 3.18
C VAL A 15 -22.32 6.73 3.00
N ASP A 16 -23.56 7.13 2.73
CA ASP A 16 -23.92 8.55 2.60
C ASP A 16 -23.57 9.37 3.84
N SER A 17 -23.92 8.81 5.01
CA SER A 17 -23.73 9.50 6.27
C SER A 17 -22.25 9.69 6.61
N VAL A 18 -21.38 8.74 6.26
CA VAL A 18 -19.92 8.76 6.54
C VAL A 18 -19.18 9.77 5.66
N TYR A 19 -19.68 10.04 4.46
CA TYR A 19 -19.07 10.98 3.52
C TYR A 19 -19.75 12.37 3.50
N SER A 20 -20.84 12.56 4.25
CA SER A 20 -21.46 13.87 4.48
C SER A 20 -20.64 14.73 5.46
N GLU A 21 -20.67 16.05 5.31
CA GLU A 21 -19.95 17.00 6.18
C GLU A 21 -20.50 17.00 7.63
N ASP A 22 -21.79 16.70 7.80
CA ASP A 22 -22.50 16.74 9.08
C ASP A 22 -22.57 15.36 9.77
N CYS A 23 -21.46 14.62 9.76
CA CYS A 23 -21.31 13.25 10.26
C CYS A 23 -21.69 13.05 11.75
N ALA A 24 -22.99 13.00 12.07
CA ALA A 24 -23.51 12.39 13.29
C ALA A 24 -24.01 10.99 12.95
N LEU A 25 -23.11 10.01 12.93
CA LEU A 25 -23.46 8.64 12.57
C LEU A 25 -24.33 7.99 13.66
N PRO A 26 -25.57 7.56 13.35
CA PRO A 26 -26.39 6.81 14.29
C PRO A 26 -25.85 5.39 14.47
N CYS A 27 -26.14 4.80 15.61
CA CYS A 27 -25.85 3.40 15.88
C CYS A 27 -26.58 2.48 14.89
N ALA A 28 -25.84 1.56 14.27
CA ALA A 28 -26.32 0.66 13.22
C ALA A 28 -27.29 -0.43 13.66
N TYR A 29 -27.41 -0.65 14.96
CA TYR A 29 -28.35 -1.62 15.50
C TYR A 29 -29.78 -1.06 15.47
N LEU A 30 -30.69 -1.81 14.82
CA LEU A 30 -32.12 -1.59 14.88
C LEU A 30 -32.69 -2.28 16.12
N THR A 31 -33.46 -1.54 16.92
CA THR A 31 -34.21 -2.13 18.02
C THR A 31 -35.48 -2.79 17.47
N GLY A 32 -36.12 -3.70 18.23
CA GLY A 32 -37.22 -4.56 17.78
C GLY A 32 -38.49 -3.88 17.24
N SER A 33 -38.52 -2.56 17.14
CA SER A 33 -39.58 -1.77 16.48
C SER A 33 -39.09 -1.09 15.18
N ASP A 34 -38.01 -1.60 14.58
CA ASP A 34 -37.26 -0.95 13.47
C ASP A 34 -36.80 0.49 13.76
N THR A 35 -36.81 0.90 15.05
CA THR A 35 -36.30 2.21 15.43
C THR A 35 -34.81 2.15 15.68
N LEU A 36 -34.09 3.10 15.08
CA LEU A 36 -32.65 3.26 15.28
C LEU A 36 -32.34 3.65 16.71
N CYS A 37 -31.30 3.03 17.26
CA CYS A 37 -30.73 3.49 18.51
C CYS A 37 -30.31 4.97 18.39
N LYS A 38 -30.81 5.81 19.30
CA LYS A 38 -30.48 7.25 19.37
C LYS A 38 -29.02 7.54 19.77
N GLY A 39 -28.24 6.50 20.07
CA GLY A 39 -26.82 6.63 20.38
C GLY A 39 -26.04 7.16 19.18
N ARG A 40 -25.27 8.22 19.40
CA ARG A 40 -24.36 8.79 18.38
C ARG A 40 -22.95 8.26 18.55
N MET A 41 -22.25 8.11 17.43
CA MET A 41 -20.85 7.69 17.43
C MET A 41 -19.89 8.87 17.55
N LYS A 42 -18.69 8.60 18.04
CA LYS A 42 -17.63 9.60 18.12
C LYS A 42 -17.10 9.91 16.71
N LYS A 43 -16.86 11.19 16.41
CA LYS A 43 -16.36 11.69 15.12
C LYS A 43 -15.03 11.06 14.68
N ASN A 44 -14.17 10.65 15.62
CA ASN A 44 -12.90 10.01 15.31
C ASN A 44 -13.06 8.64 14.63
N ARG A 45 -14.19 7.95 14.83
CA ARG A 45 -14.46 6.66 14.16
C ARG A 45 -14.78 6.81 12.68
N THR A 46 -15.23 7.98 12.23
CA THR A 46 -15.60 8.21 10.83
C THR A 46 -14.44 7.95 9.88
N GLU A 47 -13.22 8.39 10.21
CA GLU A 47 -12.05 8.15 9.36
C GLU A 47 -11.61 6.68 9.35
N GLU A 48 -11.75 5.98 10.48
CA GLU A 48 -11.52 4.52 10.53
C GLU A 48 -12.53 3.77 9.64
N ILE A 49 -13.80 4.16 9.68
CA ILE A 49 -14.85 3.59 8.83
C ILE A 49 -14.55 3.85 7.35
N LYS A 50 -14.14 5.07 6.97
CA LYS A 50 -13.72 5.39 5.60
C LYS A 50 -12.56 4.52 5.11
N GLN A 51 -11.59 4.24 5.97
CA GLN A 51 -10.48 3.33 5.62
C GLN A 51 -10.98 1.91 5.39
N LEU A 52 -11.90 1.42 6.22
CA LEU A 52 -12.51 0.10 6.04
C LEU A 52 -13.41 0.04 4.79
N PHE A 53 -14.10 1.12 4.43
CA PHE A 53 -14.80 1.20 3.14
C PHE A 53 -13.86 1.14 1.94
N GLY A 54 -12.65 1.69 2.04
CA GLY A 54 -11.60 1.48 1.02
C GLY A 54 -11.26 -0.01 0.86
N LYS A 55 -11.06 -0.73 1.97
CA LYS A 55 -10.84 -2.20 1.93
C LYS A 55 -12.05 -2.97 1.42
N LEU A 56 -13.25 -2.50 1.73
CA LEU A 56 -14.49 -3.10 1.22
C LEU A 56 -14.56 -2.99 -0.31
N VAL A 57 -14.14 -1.85 -0.87
CA VAL A 57 -14.02 -1.66 -2.33
C VAL A 57 -12.98 -2.61 -2.95
N GLU A 58 -11.89 -2.92 -2.26
CA GLU A 58 -10.90 -3.90 -2.74
C GLU A 58 -11.49 -5.32 -2.90
N CYS A 59 -12.54 -5.65 -2.13
CA CYS A 59 -13.29 -6.91 -2.24
C CYS A 59 -14.30 -6.93 -3.39
N LEU A 60 -14.55 -5.78 -4.04
CA LEU A 60 -15.46 -5.65 -5.18
C LEU A 60 -14.71 -5.84 -6.49
N ASP A 61 -15.35 -6.51 -7.44
CA ASP A 61 -14.96 -6.49 -8.84
C ASP A 61 -15.43 -5.17 -9.45
N VAL A 62 -14.47 -4.30 -9.77
CA VAL A 62 -14.70 -2.96 -10.30
C VAL A 62 -15.44 -3.00 -11.63
N SER A 63 -15.25 -4.05 -12.43
CA SER A 63 -15.84 -4.15 -13.78
C SER A 63 -17.33 -4.50 -13.74
N SER A 64 -17.74 -5.32 -12.78
CA SER A 64 -19.12 -5.80 -12.64
C SER A 64 -19.88 -5.13 -11.51
N GLY A 65 -19.20 -4.44 -10.60
CA GLY A 65 -19.77 -3.94 -9.35
C GLY A 65 -20.21 -5.06 -8.40
N LYS A 66 -19.82 -6.32 -8.68
CA LYS A 66 -20.19 -7.49 -7.87
C LYS A 66 -19.06 -7.89 -6.93
N LEU A 67 -19.38 -8.69 -5.92
CA LEU A 67 -18.38 -9.29 -5.04
C LEU A 67 -17.50 -10.29 -5.82
N LYS A 68 -16.19 -10.24 -5.57
CA LYS A 68 -15.27 -11.27 -6.07
C LYS A 68 -15.62 -12.61 -5.41
N SER A 69 -15.89 -13.65 -6.21
CA SER A 69 -16.43 -14.92 -5.68
C SER A 69 -15.52 -15.63 -4.67
N THR A 70 -14.22 -15.31 -4.67
CA THR A 70 -13.20 -15.91 -3.79
C THR A 70 -13.04 -15.22 -2.43
N ASP A 71 -13.54 -14.00 -2.25
CA ASP A 71 -13.17 -13.14 -1.11
C ASP A 71 -14.21 -13.12 0.03
N THR A 72 -15.01 -14.18 0.17
CA THR A 72 -16.11 -14.23 1.15
C THR A 72 -15.66 -14.09 2.61
N VAL A 73 -14.43 -14.52 2.94
CA VAL A 73 -13.84 -14.40 4.29
C VAL A 73 -13.35 -12.98 4.56
N GLU A 74 -12.64 -12.37 3.61
CA GLU A 74 -12.11 -11.01 3.77
C GLU A 74 -13.25 -10.00 3.85
N LEU A 75 -14.25 -10.13 2.97
CA LEU A 75 -15.50 -9.36 3.04
C LEU A 75 -16.14 -9.46 4.43
N PHE A 76 -16.25 -10.68 4.96
CA PHE A 76 -16.84 -10.91 6.27
C PHE A 76 -16.04 -10.16 7.35
N ILE A 77 -14.71 -10.28 7.38
CA ILE A 77 -13.85 -9.59 8.34
C ILE A 77 -14.02 -8.07 8.24
N VAL A 78 -14.00 -7.51 7.02
CA VAL A 78 -14.13 -6.06 6.80
C VAL A 78 -15.50 -5.56 7.29
N LEU A 79 -16.59 -6.23 6.90
CA LEU A 79 -17.94 -5.88 7.36
C LEU A 79 -18.08 -6.00 8.88
N GLY A 80 -17.45 -6.99 9.50
CA GLY A 80 -17.44 -7.18 10.95
C GLY A 80 -16.78 -6.02 11.68
N ASN A 81 -15.64 -5.54 11.16
CA ASN A 81 -14.94 -4.39 11.71
C ASN A 81 -15.76 -3.10 11.55
N ILE A 82 -16.40 -2.89 10.40
CA ILE A 82 -17.29 -1.74 10.19
C ILE A 82 -18.46 -1.81 11.18
N ALA A 83 -19.09 -2.98 11.32
CA ALA A 83 -20.23 -3.16 12.21
C ALA A 83 -19.86 -2.89 13.67
N ALA A 84 -18.70 -3.37 14.13
CA ALA A 84 -18.20 -3.14 15.48
C ALA A 84 -17.94 -1.64 15.77
N LEU A 85 -17.46 -0.90 14.76
CA LEU A 85 -17.30 0.55 14.88
C LEU A 85 -18.65 1.28 14.87
N CYS A 86 -19.63 0.72 14.14
CA CYS A 86 -20.94 1.30 13.88
C CYS A 86 -22.01 1.08 14.97
N VAL A 87 -21.72 0.28 15.99
CA VAL A 87 -22.64 0.05 17.13
C VAL A 87 -22.18 0.79 18.39
N CYS A 88 -23.15 1.25 19.20
CA CYS A 88 -22.83 1.98 20.42
C CYS A 88 -22.22 1.05 21.48
N THR A 89 -21.13 1.51 22.12
CA THR A 89 -20.33 0.68 23.04
C THR A 89 -21.05 0.31 24.32
N ARG A 90 -22.05 1.10 24.72
CA ARG A 90 -22.75 0.94 26.01
C ARG A 90 -23.82 -0.14 25.98
N SER A 91 -24.43 -0.40 24.82
CA SER A 91 -25.66 -1.21 24.77
C SER A 91 -25.68 -2.23 23.63
N HIS A 92 -24.99 -1.97 22.51
CA HIS A 92 -25.18 -2.75 21.29
C HIS A 92 -23.91 -3.38 20.71
N THR A 93 -22.76 -3.34 21.40
CA THR A 93 -21.53 -4.04 20.96
C THR A 93 -21.75 -5.54 20.74
N LYS A 94 -22.57 -6.18 21.59
CA LYS A 94 -22.92 -7.61 21.44
C LYS A 94 -23.69 -7.94 20.16
N HIS A 95 -24.27 -6.93 19.50
CA HIS A 95 -25.05 -7.08 18.27
C HIS A 95 -24.27 -6.73 17.01
N ALA A 96 -22.95 -6.48 17.09
CA ALA A 96 -22.13 -6.21 15.92
C ALA A 96 -22.20 -7.35 14.87
N ILE A 97 -22.27 -8.60 15.34
CA ILE A 97 -22.40 -9.78 14.47
C ILE A 97 -23.75 -9.78 13.74
N ASP A 98 -24.83 -9.37 14.40
CA ASP A 98 -26.17 -9.30 13.78
C ASP A 98 -26.21 -8.23 12.69
N VAL A 99 -25.61 -7.07 12.95
CA VAL A 99 -25.46 -5.98 11.96
C VAL A 99 -24.62 -6.43 10.77
N GLN A 100 -23.49 -7.11 11.02
CA GLN A 100 -22.63 -7.67 9.98
C GLN A 100 -23.38 -8.66 9.08
N LYS A 101 -24.13 -9.60 9.67
CA LYS A 101 -24.96 -10.56 8.91
C LYS A 101 -25.99 -9.84 8.04
N LYS A 102 -26.69 -8.85 8.61
CA LYS A 102 -27.66 -8.04 7.86
C LYS A 102 -27.02 -7.35 6.65
N TRP A 103 -25.88 -6.70 6.83
CA TRP A 103 -25.18 -6.04 5.74
C TRP A 103 -24.66 -6.99 4.68
N ARG A 104 -24.26 -8.21 5.08
CA ARG A 104 -23.94 -9.26 4.11
C ARG A 104 -25.15 -9.59 3.23
N TYR A 105 -26.33 -9.77 3.82
CA TYR A 105 -27.56 -9.96 3.04
C TYR A 105 -27.88 -8.77 2.12
N GLU A 106 -27.66 -7.53 2.57
CA GLU A 106 -27.84 -6.34 1.72
C GLU A 106 -26.86 -6.31 0.54
N MET A 107 -25.62 -6.78 0.72
CA MET A 107 -24.60 -6.86 -0.33
C MET A 107 -24.83 -8.03 -1.30
N ASP A 108 -25.38 -9.14 -0.81
CA ASP A 108 -25.72 -10.32 -1.63
C ASP A 108 -26.99 -10.09 -2.48
N ASP A 109 -27.86 -9.16 -2.07
CA ASP A 109 -29.01 -8.74 -2.88
C ASP A 109 -28.55 -8.00 -4.16
N PRO A 110 -28.94 -8.45 -5.37
CA PRO A 110 -28.39 -7.88 -6.62
C PRO A 110 -28.65 -6.39 -6.79
N VAL A 111 -29.84 -5.90 -6.42
CA VAL A 111 -30.23 -4.50 -6.61
C VAL A 111 -29.54 -3.61 -5.57
N THR A 112 -29.64 -4.00 -4.30
CA THR A 112 -29.07 -3.28 -3.17
C THR A 112 -27.55 -3.32 -3.17
N GLY A 113 -26.95 -4.48 -3.40
CA GLY A 113 -25.51 -4.69 -3.49
C GLY A 113 -24.88 -3.89 -4.63
N THR A 114 -25.54 -3.83 -5.80
CA THR A 114 -25.10 -2.95 -6.89
C THR A 114 -25.14 -1.48 -6.46
N ALA A 115 -26.24 -1.02 -5.85
CA ALA A 115 -26.37 0.36 -5.40
C ALA A 115 -25.30 0.74 -4.35
N ILE A 116 -25.03 -0.14 -3.38
CA ILE A 116 -23.97 0.05 -2.38
C ILE A 116 -22.60 0.11 -3.06
N SER A 117 -22.32 -0.83 -3.97
CA SER A 117 -21.04 -0.92 -4.67
C SER A 117 -20.78 0.30 -5.54
N THR A 118 -21.75 0.72 -6.36
CA THR A 118 -21.68 1.95 -7.16
C THR A 118 -21.41 3.16 -6.29
N LYS A 119 -22.07 3.27 -5.14
CA LYS A 119 -21.93 4.42 -4.25
C LYS A 119 -20.61 4.44 -3.49
N LEU A 120 -20.14 3.29 -3.01
CA LEU A 120 -18.81 3.13 -2.45
C LEU A 120 -17.73 3.50 -3.47
N LEU A 121 -17.86 2.99 -4.69
CA LEU A 121 -16.95 3.33 -5.79
C LEU A 121 -17.00 4.83 -6.08
N SER A 122 -18.17 5.47 -6.17
CA SER A 122 -18.24 6.91 -6.38
C SER A 122 -17.56 7.69 -5.26
N TYR A 123 -17.71 7.32 -3.98
CA TYR A 123 -17.05 8.06 -2.90
C TYR A 123 -15.54 7.82 -2.84
N VAL A 124 -15.10 6.59 -3.05
CA VAL A 124 -13.68 6.25 -3.04
C VAL A 124 -12.97 6.83 -4.26
N CYS A 125 -13.58 6.75 -5.45
CA CYS A 125 -13.04 7.32 -6.69
C CYS A 125 -13.20 8.84 -6.77
N CYS A 126 -14.34 9.43 -6.40
CA CYS A 126 -14.50 10.90 -6.39
C CYS A 126 -13.68 11.58 -5.30
N ARG A 127 -13.26 10.88 -4.22
CA ARG A 127 -12.23 11.43 -3.34
C ARG A 127 -10.90 11.59 -4.09
N GLU A 128 -10.58 10.70 -5.02
CA GLU A 128 -9.41 10.88 -5.88
C GLU A 128 -9.61 12.03 -6.88
N GLU A 129 -10.84 12.27 -7.35
CA GLU A 129 -11.19 13.42 -8.21
C GLU A 129 -11.24 14.77 -7.48
N ALA A 130 -11.73 14.82 -6.23
CA ALA A 130 -11.66 16.02 -5.39
C ALA A 130 -10.22 16.34 -4.97
N ILE A 131 -9.35 15.33 -4.90
CA ILE A 131 -7.90 15.53 -4.82
C ILE A 131 -7.34 16.00 -6.19
N LEU A 132 -7.97 15.64 -7.31
CA LEU A 132 -7.61 16.13 -8.65
C LEU A 132 -7.95 17.61 -8.88
N THR A 133 -9.09 18.10 -8.37
CA THR A 133 -9.53 19.50 -8.53
C THR A 133 -8.86 20.50 -7.58
N ASN A 134 -8.01 20.04 -6.65
CA ASN A 134 -7.10 20.93 -5.94
C ASN A 134 -6.08 21.52 -6.94
N SER A 135 -6.26 22.80 -7.26
CA SER A 135 -5.56 23.68 -8.21
C SER A 135 -4.01 23.68 -8.21
N ASN A 136 -3.36 22.87 -7.37
CA ASN A 136 -1.91 22.64 -7.44
C ASN A 136 -1.50 21.51 -8.38
N LEU A 137 -2.43 20.77 -8.98
CA LEU A 137 -2.09 19.76 -9.99
C LEU A 137 -1.76 20.36 -11.36
N ASP A 138 -2.26 21.55 -11.67
CA ASP A 138 -1.96 22.20 -12.95
C ASP A 138 -0.54 22.77 -13.01
N LYS A 139 0.14 22.87 -11.86
CA LYS A 139 1.56 23.22 -11.85
C LYS A 139 2.36 22.11 -12.52
N PRO A 140 3.13 22.40 -13.58
CA PRO A 140 4.02 21.44 -14.20
C PRO A 140 4.93 20.84 -13.12
N GLN A 141 4.98 19.51 -13.06
CA GLN A 141 5.91 18.84 -12.15
C GLN A 141 7.32 18.97 -12.73
N GLU A 142 8.17 19.68 -12.00
CA GLU A 142 9.57 19.85 -12.38
C GLU A 142 10.41 18.65 -11.93
N PHE A 143 11.20 18.14 -12.87
CA PHE A 143 12.16 17.06 -12.64
C PHE A 143 13.56 17.59 -12.81
N LYS A 144 14.46 17.18 -11.91
CA LYS A 144 15.89 17.47 -12.00
C LYS A 144 16.66 16.17 -12.15
N ARG A 145 17.80 16.22 -12.84
CA ARG A 145 18.73 15.08 -12.89
C ARG A 145 19.27 14.80 -11.49
N ARG A 146 19.31 13.52 -11.14
CA ARG A 146 19.75 13.06 -9.82
C ARG A 146 21.26 13.18 -9.64
N LEU A 147 22.02 13.06 -10.73
CA LEU A 147 23.46 13.31 -10.77
C LEU A 147 23.71 14.59 -11.58
N SER A 148 24.42 15.54 -10.97
CA SER A 148 24.71 16.85 -11.55
C SER A 148 26.06 16.90 -12.31
N GLY A 149 26.63 15.75 -12.67
CA GLY A 149 27.94 15.66 -13.34
C GLY A 149 27.91 14.68 -14.50
N ALA A 150 28.87 14.83 -15.43
CA ALA A 150 29.07 13.90 -16.52
C ALA A 150 29.57 12.56 -15.97
N ILE A 151 28.66 11.59 -15.83
CA ILE A 151 29.03 10.21 -15.54
C ILE A 151 29.49 9.53 -16.83
N THR A 152 30.66 8.90 -16.83
CA THR A 152 31.21 8.22 -18.01
C THR A 152 30.55 6.85 -18.23
N ASN A 153 30.73 6.25 -19.41
CA ASN A 153 30.17 4.91 -19.69
C ASN A 153 30.82 3.87 -18.77
N GLU A 154 32.10 4.02 -18.48
CA GLU A 154 32.88 3.15 -17.59
C GLU A 154 32.37 3.21 -16.15
N GLN A 155 31.96 4.40 -15.69
CA GLN A 155 31.34 4.57 -14.37
C GLN A 155 29.95 3.94 -14.29
N ILE A 156 29.16 4.02 -15.36
CA ILE A 156 27.86 3.32 -15.46
C ILE A 156 28.09 1.81 -15.43
N ALA A 157 29.00 1.32 -16.27
CA ALA A 157 29.38 -0.08 -16.37
C ALA A 157 29.84 -0.64 -15.02
N ALA A 158 30.78 0.05 -14.36
CA ALA A 158 31.26 -0.29 -13.03
C ALA A 158 30.14 -0.34 -11.98
N LYS A 159 29.20 0.61 -12.02
CA LYS A 159 28.08 0.66 -11.10
C LYS A 159 27.09 -0.49 -11.33
N VAL A 160 26.78 -0.80 -12.59
CA VAL A 160 25.94 -1.94 -12.97
C VAL A 160 26.59 -3.25 -12.52
N THR A 161 27.88 -3.45 -12.81
CA THR A 161 28.60 -4.66 -12.41
C THR A 161 28.66 -4.79 -10.89
N MET A 162 29.01 -3.72 -10.16
CA MET A 162 29.02 -3.77 -8.70
C MET A 162 27.65 -4.14 -8.12
N LEU A 163 26.56 -3.62 -8.70
CA LEU A 163 25.23 -4.00 -8.26
C LEU A 163 24.95 -5.48 -8.52
N LEU A 164 25.40 -6.07 -9.62
CA LEU A 164 25.24 -7.51 -9.85
C LEU A 164 26.10 -8.33 -8.88
N GLU A 165 27.36 -7.93 -8.67
CA GLU A 165 28.32 -8.69 -7.87
C GLU A 165 28.12 -8.58 -6.36
N SER A 166 27.41 -7.55 -5.89
CA SER A 166 27.14 -7.38 -4.47
C SER A 166 26.31 -8.54 -3.91
N ASP A 167 26.60 -8.98 -2.69
CA ASP A 167 25.79 -9.98 -2.00
C ASP A 167 24.30 -9.58 -1.97
N LEU A 168 23.42 -10.58 -2.07
CA LEU A 168 21.98 -10.37 -1.96
C LEU A 168 21.61 -9.95 -0.53
N GLY A 169 20.82 -8.88 -0.41
CA GLY A 169 20.17 -8.57 0.87
C GLY A 169 18.87 -9.35 1.05
N ASP A 170 18.29 -9.32 2.25
CA ASP A 170 17.05 -10.03 2.61
C ASP A 170 15.88 -9.82 1.65
N LYS A 171 15.83 -8.65 1.00
CA LYS A 171 14.75 -8.26 0.07
C LYS A 171 15.03 -8.63 -1.38
N ASP A 172 16.25 -9.04 -1.70
CA ASP A 172 16.70 -9.29 -3.06
C ASP A 172 16.46 -10.74 -3.48
N GLY A 173 16.26 -11.69 -2.56
CA GLY A 173 16.05 -13.11 -2.90
C GLY A 173 14.65 -13.44 -3.44
N ASN A 174 13.69 -12.52 -3.36
CA ASN A 174 12.29 -12.83 -3.68
C ASN A 174 11.98 -12.68 -5.17
N MET A 175 11.14 -13.61 -5.68
CA MET A 175 10.40 -13.38 -6.92
C MET A 175 9.53 -12.13 -6.80
N GLY A 176 9.36 -11.43 -7.91
CA GLY A 176 8.51 -10.24 -7.94
C GLY A 176 8.22 -9.79 -9.36
N PHE A 177 7.90 -8.51 -9.47
CA PHE A 177 7.67 -7.85 -10.75
C PHE A 177 8.48 -6.57 -10.80
N ILE A 178 9.09 -6.32 -11.96
CA ILE A 178 9.49 -4.97 -12.37
C ILE A 178 8.37 -4.41 -13.25
N TYR A 179 8.12 -3.12 -13.13
CA TYR A 179 7.14 -2.43 -13.96
C TYR A 179 7.66 -1.07 -14.39
N VAL A 180 7.13 -0.63 -15.53
CA VAL A 180 7.35 0.68 -16.12
C VAL A 180 6.00 1.37 -16.22
N ILE A 181 5.91 2.59 -15.68
CA ILE A 181 4.76 3.46 -15.85
C ILE A 181 5.19 4.76 -16.51
N ALA A 182 4.38 5.28 -17.44
CA ALA A 182 4.63 6.57 -18.07
C ALA A 182 4.07 7.69 -17.18
N HIS A 183 4.82 8.80 -17.09
CA HIS A 183 4.32 10.01 -16.43
C HIS A 183 3.16 10.59 -17.25
N PRO A 184 2.01 10.90 -16.64
CA PRO A 184 0.81 11.29 -17.39
C PRO A 184 0.94 12.60 -18.17
N ARG A 185 1.85 13.48 -17.74
CA ARG A 185 1.95 14.87 -18.23
C ARG A 185 3.32 15.26 -18.76
N VAL A 186 4.27 14.33 -18.77
CA VAL A 186 5.63 14.60 -19.22
C VAL A 186 6.02 13.47 -20.15
N GLU A 187 5.94 13.73 -21.45
CA GLU A 187 6.29 12.78 -22.49
C GLU A 187 7.75 12.30 -22.33
N GLY A 188 8.01 11.03 -22.62
CA GLY A 188 9.35 10.45 -22.50
C GLY A 188 9.88 10.37 -21.06
N MET A 189 9.01 10.51 -20.05
CA MET A 189 9.36 10.35 -18.64
C MET A 189 8.71 9.09 -18.10
N TYR A 190 9.55 8.14 -17.66
CA TYR A 190 9.12 6.82 -17.23
C TYR A 190 9.58 6.54 -15.81
N LYS A 191 8.73 5.91 -15.01
CA LYS A 191 9.11 5.40 -13.70
C LYS A 191 9.34 3.90 -13.80
N VAL A 192 10.52 3.48 -13.36
CA VAL A 192 10.84 2.07 -13.13
C VAL A 192 10.59 1.80 -11.65
N GLY A 193 9.89 0.72 -11.34
CA GLY A 193 9.72 0.28 -9.96
C GLY A 193 9.59 -1.22 -9.88
N TYR A 194 9.64 -1.75 -8.65
CA TYR A 194 9.41 -3.16 -8.39
C TYR A 194 8.33 -3.39 -7.33
N THR A 195 7.91 -4.64 -7.22
CA THR A 195 7.18 -5.20 -6.08
C THR A 195 7.67 -6.62 -5.83
N THR A 196 7.80 -7.02 -4.56
CA THR A 196 8.10 -8.40 -4.15
C THR A 196 6.81 -9.19 -3.86
N SER A 197 5.65 -8.60 -4.10
CA SER A 197 4.39 -9.33 -4.03
C SER A 197 4.37 -10.41 -5.10
N ARG A 198 3.89 -11.60 -4.72
CA ARG A 198 3.55 -12.66 -5.70
C ARG A 198 2.35 -12.27 -6.57
N LYS A 199 1.52 -11.33 -6.09
CA LYS A 199 0.40 -10.78 -6.84
C LYS A 199 0.90 -9.78 -7.88
N HIS A 200 0.18 -9.68 -9.00
CA HIS A 200 0.51 -8.75 -10.08
C HIS A 200 0.46 -7.29 -9.55
N PRO A 201 1.28 -6.34 -10.07
CA PRO A 201 1.29 -4.96 -9.59
C PRO A 201 -0.06 -4.22 -9.66
N ASN A 202 -0.98 -4.69 -10.51
CA ASN A 202 -2.37 -4.21 -10.59
C ASN A 202 -3.10 -4.32 -9.26
N ASP A 203 -2.78 -5.34 -8.44
CA ASP A 203 -3.50 -5.67 -7.21
C ASP A 203 -3.10 -4.81 -6.01
N GLY A 204 -2.40 -3.70 -6.23
CA GLY A 204 -2.17 -2.69 -5.18
C GLY A 204 -1.10 -1.66 -5.52
N ARG A 205 0.01 -2.06 -6.13
CA ARG A 205 1.14 -1.13 -6.35
C ARG A 205 0.77 -0.01 -7.33
N PHE A 206 0.00 -0.32 -8.37
CA PHE A 206 -0.51 0.72 -9.28
C PHE A 206 -1.58 1.59 -8.65
N VAL A 207 -2.40 1.05 -7.73
CA VAL A 207 -3.34 1.86 -6.94
C VAL A 207 -2.58 2.89 -6.10
N GLU A 208 -1.48 2.50 -5.45
CA GLU A 208 -0.61 3.43 -4.72
C GLU A 208 -0.03 4.52 -5.62
N HIS A 209 0.41 4.17 -6.85
CA HIS A 209 0.93 5.17 -7.78
C HIS A 209 -0.17 6.08 -8.32
N LYS A 210 -1.38 5.57 -8.57
CA LYS A 210 -2.54 6.38 -8.99
C LYS A 210 -2.89 7.45 -7.97
N ARG A 211 -2.67 7.20 -6.67
CA ARG A 211 -2.77 8.25 -5.66
C ARG A 211 -1.87 9.44 -5.97
N CYS A 212 -0.71 9.25 -6.58
CA CYS A 212 0.20 10.34 -6.96
C CYS A 212 0.00 10.83 -8.41
N TYR A 213 -0.39 9.90 -9.29
CA TYR A 213 -0.46 10.07 -10.74
C TYR A 213 -1.73 9.39 -11.27
N PRO A 214 -2.92 9.99 -11.13
CA PRO A 214 -4.18 9.31 -11.44
C PRO A 214 -4.29 8.80 -12.88
N GLU A 215 -3.71 9.58 -13.79
CA GLU A 215 -3.72 9.34 -15.23
C GLU A 215 -2.50 8.52 -15.70
N LEU A 216 -1.75 7.90 -14.78
CA LEU A 216 -0.58 7.10 -15.17
C LEU A 216 -0.98 6.01 -16.16
N ARG A 217 -0.14 5.80 -17.18
CA ARG A 217 -0.25 4.66 -18.08
C ARG A 217 0.75 3.61 -17.66
N VAL A 218 0.29 2.36 -17.47
CA VAL A 218 1.19 1.22 -17.31
C VAL A 218 1.73 0.87 -18.69
N VAL A 219 3.05 0.86 -18.84
CA VAL A 219 3.72 0.57 -20.11
C VAL A 219 4.02 -0.93 -20.20
N GLN A 220 4.67 -1.48 -19.19
CA GLN A 220 4.99 -2.90 -19.13
C GLN A 220 5.14 -3.36 -17.68
N SER A 221 4.85 -4.63 -17.42
CA SER A 221 5.29 -5.32 -16.21
C SER A 221 5.83 -6.70 -16.57
N ARG A 222 6.91 -7.10 -15.92
CA ARG A 222 7.57 -8.38 -16.13
C ARG A 222 7.84 -9.04 -14.79
N SER A 223 7.42 -10.30 -14.65
CA SER A 223 7.83 -11.12 -13.50
C SER A 223 9.28 -11.52 -13.66
N ILE A 224 10.05 -11.41 -12.58
CA ILE A 224 11.50 -11.65 -12.60
C ILE A 224 11.98 -12.08 -11.21
N PRO A 225 12.94 -13.00 -11.11
CA PRO A 225 13.64 -13.24 -9.85
C PRO A 225 14.39 -11.99 -9.41
N ARG A 226 14.47 -11.78 -8.10
CA ARG A 226 15.30 -10.71 -7.52
C ARG A 226 14.91 -9.32 -8.04
N ALA A 227 13.61 -9.07 -8.20
CA ALA A 227 13.07 -7.87 -8.85
C ALA A 227 13.63 -6.53 -8.32
N ARG A 228 13.90 -6.44 -7.02
CA ARG A 228 14.54 -5.28 -6.41
C ARG A 228 15.94 -5.02 -6.97
N ARG A 229 16.75 -6.08 -7.11
CA ARG A 229 18.12 -6.00 -7.61
C ARG A 229 18.13 -5.52 -9.06
N PHE A 230 17.25 -6.09 -9.89
CA PHE A 230 17.17 -5.73 -11.29
C PHE A 230 16.56 -4.35 -11.55
N GLU A 231 15.66 -3.86 -10.69
CA GLU A 231 15.24 -2.45 -10.73
C GLU A 231 16.45 -1.52 -10.51
N GLN A 232 17.30 -1.83 -9.52
CA GLN A 232 18.50 -1.04 -9.25
C GLN A 232 19.50 -1.09 -10.41
N VAL A 233 19.66 -2.25 -11.05
CA VAL A 233 20.52 -2.42 -12.22
C VAL A 233 20.02 -1.57 -13.39
N ILE A 234 18.73 -1.60 -13.72
CA ILE A 234 18.14 -0.78 -14.80
C ILE A 234 18.31 0.72 -14.50
N LEU A 235 18.01 1.14 -13.26
CA LEU A 235 18.24 2.53 -12.85
C LEU A 235 19.72 2.92 -12.88
N ALA A 236 20.64 1.98 -12.66
CA ALA A 236 22.06 2.23 -12.76
C ALA A 236 22.54 2.34 -14.21
N GLU A 237 22.05 1.49 -15.11
CA GLU A 237 22.31 1.57 -16.55
C GLU A 237 21.94 2.97 -17.08
N PHE A 238 20.78 3.49 -16.69
CA PHE A 238 20.29 4.80 -17.11
C PHE A 238 20.60 5.92 -16.12
N SER A 239 21.77 5.88 -15.48
CA SER A 239 22.15 6.88 -14.47
C SER A 239 22.23 8.32 -15.01
N ARG A 240 22.43 8.52 -16.32
CA ARG A 240 22.46 9.85 -16.96
C ARG A 240 21.07 10.45 -17.15
N GLU A 241 20.11 9.58 -17.43
CA GLU A 241 18.70 9.88 -17.66
C GLU A 241 17.90 9.87 -16.34
N HIS A 242 18.55 9.46 -15.24
CA HIS A 242 17.94 9.34 -13.91
C HIS A 242 17.57 10.70 -13.32
N CYS A 243 16.26 10.91 -13.21
CA CYS A 243 15.63 12.09 -12.66
C CYS A 243 15.00 11.82 -11.28
N GLU A 244 14.83 12.90 -10.52
CA GLU A 244 13.96 12.96 -9.35
C GLU A 244 13.04 14.17 -9.42
N LEU A 245 11.88 14.07 -8.79
CA LEU A 245 10.98 15.20 -8.63
C LEU A 245 11.68 16.30 -7.80
N GLN A 246 11.72 17.53 -8.31
CA GLN A 246 12.43 18.64 -7.68
C GLN A 246 11.82 18.99 -6.31
N GLU A 247 10.50 19.01 -6.25
CA GLU A 247 9.73 19.17 -5.03
C GLU A 247 9.20 17.83 -4.51
N LYS A 248 8.75 17.80 -3.25
CA LYS A 248 8.04 16.63 -2.74
C LYS A 248 6.68 16.51 -3.43
N CYS A 249 6.27 15.30 -3.76
CA CYS A 249 4.96 15.05 -4.33
C CYS A 249 3.87 15.66 -3.44
N ALA A 250 3.02 16.52 -4.03
CA ALA A 250 1.97 17.21 -3.30
C ALA A 250 1.00 16.25 -2.57
N ARG A 251 0.87 15.02 -3.07
CA ARG A 251 -0.06 14.02 -2.55
C ARG A 251 0.56 13.11 -1.49
N CYS A 252 1.62 12.37 -1.79
CA CYS A 252 2.24 11.47 -0.82
C CYS A 252 3.30 12.12 0.08
N LYS A 253 3.67 13.38 -0.19
CA LYS A 253 4.70 14.16 0.52
C LYS A 253 6.12 13.56 0.47
N ARG A 254 6.39 12.63 -0.45
CA ARG A 254 7.71 12.01 -0.65
C ARG A 254 8.36 12.52 -1.92
N ALA A 255 9.69 12.46 -1.98
CA ALA A 255 10.44 12.65 -3.22
C ALA A 255 10.38 11.37 -4.05
N HIS A 256 10.01 11.48 -5.32
CA HIS A 256 10.00 10.35 -6.25
C HIS A 256 11.31 10.35 -7.03
N LYS A 257 12.13 9.32 -6.82
CA LYS A 257 13.53 9.29 -7.26
C LYS A 257 13.81 8.22 -8.31
N GLU A 258 12.78 7.58 -8.84
CA GLU A 258 12.93 6.46 -9.78
C GLU A 258 12.37 6.82 -11.16
N TRP A 259 12.64 8.05 -11.63
CA TRP A 259 12.17 8.54 -12.92
C TRP A 259 13.33 8.56 -13.93
N LEU A 260 13.06 8.21 -15.19
CA LEU A 260 14.01 8.22 -16.29
C LEU A 260 13.46 9.07 -17.42
N LYS A 261 14.24 10.05 -17.90
CA LYS A 261 13.93 10.81 -19.11
C LYS A 261 14.60 10.13 -20.31
N ILE A 262 13.89 9.20 -20.94
CA ILE A 262 14.42 8.31 -21.99
C ILE A 262 13.32 7.94 -22.99
N ASN A 263 13.68 7.44 -24.17
CA ASN A 263 12.72 6.87 -25.13
C ASN A 263 12.14 5.52 -24.62
N GLU A 264 10.85 5.26 -24.91
CA GLU A 264 10.14 4.05 -24.48
C GLU A 264 10.84 2.77 -24.94
N GLU A 265 11.13 2.66 -26.23
CA GLU A 265 11.71 1.47 -26.86
C GLU A 265 13.07 1.12 -26.25
N THR A 266 13.91 2.13 -26.00
CA THR A 266 15.22 1.93 -25.35
C THR A 266 15.05 1.36 -23.94
N LEU A 267 14.10 1.88 -23.16
CA LEU A 267 13.85 1.40 -21.80
C LEU A 267 13.28 -0.03 -21.80
N LEU A 268 12.32 -0.34 -22.67
CA LEU A 268 11.72 -1.68 -22.75
C LEU A 268 12.73 -2.73 -23.25
N THR A 269 13.60 -2.35 -24.19
CA THR A 269 14.70 -3.22 -24.66
C THR A 269 15.66 -3.55 -23.53
N SER A 270 16.04 -2.56 -22.70
CA SER A 270 16.88 -2.81 -21.52
C SER A 270 16.16 -3.66 -20.48
N LEU A 271 14.88 -3.39 -20.19
CA LEU A 271 14.08 -4.20 -19.27
C LEU A 271 14.05 -5.66 -19.70
N GLU A 272 13.78 -5.93 -20.97
CA GLU A 272 13.70 -7.30 -21.50
C GLU A 272 15.07 -7.99 -21.48
N LYS A 273 16.14 -7.29 -21.87
CA LYS A 273 17.52 -7.78 -21.76
C LYS A 273 17.84 -8.26 -20.35
N TRP A 274 17.51 -7.46 -19.33
CA TRP A 274 17.77 -7.82 -17.93
C TRP A 274 16.83 -8.91 -17.42
N ALA A 275 15.58 -8.95 -17.87
CA ALA A 275 14.64 -10.01 -17.53
C ALA A 275 15.11 -11.37 -18.06
N ILE A 276 15.49 -11.44 -19.34
CA ILE A 276 16.06 -12.65 -19.97
C ILE A 276 17.32 -13.10 -19.22
N PHE A 277 18.23 -12.17 -18.91
CA PHE A 277 19.43 -12.49 -18.15
C PHE A 277 19.13 -13.03 -16.75
N ALA A 278 18.13 -12.49 -16.07
CA ALA A 278 17.72 -12.94 -14.75
C ALA A 278 17.06 -14.34 -14.78
N ASP A 279 16.28 -14.64 -15.82
CA ASP A 279 15.55 -15.89 -15.97
C ASP A 279 16.47 -17.06 -16.38
N ASN A 280 17.49 -16.80 -17.21
CA ASN A 280 18.31 -17.85 -17.82
C ASN A 280 19.50 -18.31 -16.97
N HIS A 281 19.83 -17.59 -15.90
CA HIS A 281 21.03 -17.86 -15.12
C HIS A 281 20.72 -18.02 -13.64
N ASP A 282 21.29 -19.06 -13.04
CA ASP A 282 21.38 -19.13 -11.59
C ASP A 282 22.54 -18.26 -11.10
N LEU A 283 22.29 -16.94 -11.09
CA LEU A 283 23.30 -15.89 -10.94
C LEU A 283 24.01 -15.85 -9.59
N TYR A 284 23.43 -16.44 -8.54
CA TYR A 284 23.97 -16.37 -7.18
C TYR A 284 23.96 -17.76 -6.57
N ASP A 285 24.93 -18.05 -5.70
CA ASP A 285 24.95 -19.28 -4.92
C ASP A 285 23.94 -19.27 -3.76
N ASP A 286 23.88 -20.37 -3.01
CA ASP A 286 22.99 -20.52 -1.86
C ASP A 286 23.29 -19.51 -0.73
N ASP A 287 24.51 -18.96 -0.68
CA ASP A 287 24.92 -17.89 0.23
C ASP A 287 24.55 -16.49 -0.28
N GLY A 288 23.94 -16.40 -1.48
CA GLY A 288 23.54 -15.15 -2.11
C GLY A 288 24.70 -14.36 -2.71
N ARG A 289 25.84 -15.00 -3.01
CA ARG A 289 27.01 -14.38 -3.66
C ARG A 289 26.96 -14.59 -5.16
N PHE A 290 27.38 -13.58 -5.92
CA PHE A 290 27.36 -13.63 -7.38
C PHE A 290 28.37 -14.65 -7.93
N LYS A 291 27.93 -15.47 -8.90
CA LYS A 291 28.80 -16.46 -9.57
C LYS A 291 29.65 -15.79 -10.65
N ASN A 292 30.93 -16.13 -10.70
CA ASN A 292 31.92 -15.37 -11.48
C ASN A 292 32.15 -15.89 -12.91
N ASP A 293 31.46 -16.96 -13.30
CA ASP A 293 31.56 -17.67 -14.57
C ASP A 293 30.47 -17.26 -15.57
N ILE A 294 29.77 -16.17 -15.29
CA ILE A 294 28.61 -15.71 -16.05
C ILE A 294 28.98 -14.48 -16.89
N ASP A 295 28.71 -14.56 -18.19
CA ASP A 295 28.86 -13.43 -19.10
C ASP A 295 27.77 -12.38 -18.82
N LEU A 296 28.18 -11.16 -18.51
CA LEU A 296 27.28 -10.07 -18.16
C LEU A 296 26.81 -9.29 -19.41
N PRO A 297 25.51 -8.92 -19.48
CA PRO A 297 25.02 -8.06 -20.54
C PRO A 297 25.62 -6.64 -20.45
N SER A 298 25.91 -6.03 -21.59
CA SER A 298 26.23 -4.61 -21.68
C SER A 298 25.16 -3.75 -20.97
N PRO A 299 25.53 -2.71 -20.20
CA PRO A 299 26.85 -2.12 -20.08
C PRO A 299 27.73 -2.75 -18.99
N ALA A 300 27.33 -3.86 -18.36
CA ALA A 300 28.18 -4.48 -17.34
C ALA A 300 29.54 -4.90 -17.91
N LEU A 301 30.59 -4.73 -17.12
CA LEU A 301 31.93 -5.17 -17.45
C LEU A 301 32.09 -6.65 -17.14
N ASN A 302 32.54 -7.44 -18.12
CA ASN A 302 33.04 -8.80 -17.90
C ASN A 302 34.44 -8.71 -17.27
N LEU A 303 34.50 -8.80 -15.95
CA LEU A 303 35.73 -8.59 -15.16
C LEU A 303 36.58 -9.85 -15.02
N GLN A 304 36.66 -10.68 -16.05
CA GLN A 304 37.54 -11.86 -16.03
C GLN A 304 39.04 -11.50 -15.82
N GLY A 305 39.40 -10.21 -15.71
CA GLY A 305 40.61 -9.72 -15.03
C GLY A 305 40.30 -8.80 -13.83
N ARG A 306 40.03 -9.38 -12.64
CA ARG A 306 39.53 -8.72 -11.40
C ARG A 306 40.37 -7.60 -10.76
N LYS A 307 41.42 -7.08 -11.40
CA LYS A 307 42.36 -6.13 -10.76
C LYS A 307 41.94 -4.65 -10.78
N LEU A 308 41.02 -4.21 -11.65
CA LEU A 308 40.89 -2.77 -11.95
C LEU A 308 39.72 -2.02 -11.27
N LEU A 309 38.73 -2.69 -10.68
CA LEU A 309 37.56 -1.97 -10.15
C LEU A 309 37.74 -1.34 -8.77
N ARG A 310 38.66 -1.84 -7.94
CA ARG A 310 38.90 -1.24 -6.61
C ARG A 310 39.49 0.17 -6.71
N ASP A 311 40.12 0.48 -7.83
CA ASP A 311 40.86 1.74 -8.01
C ASP A 311 40.03 2.84 -8.68
N ILE A 312 38.82 2.55 -9.19
CA ILE A 312 37.94 3.59 -9.71
C ILE A 312 37.42 4.41 -8.52
N PRO A 313 37.75 5.71 -8.41
CA PRO A 313 37.30 6.54 -7.30
C PRO A 313 35.79 6.75 -7.43
N ILE A 314 35.01 5.88 -6.80
CA ILE A 314 33.58 6.11 -6.63
C ILE A 314 33.51 7.27 -5.66
N GLN A 315 33.04 8.42 -6.14
CA GLN A 315 32.84 9.60 -5.31
C GLN A 315 31.90 9.23 -4.16
N LYS A 316 32.47 8.82 -3.02
CA LYS A 316 31.74 8.59 -1.79
C LYS A 316 31.07 9.93 -1.49
N LYS A 317 29.73 9.95 -1.51
CA LYS A 317 28.96 11.14 -1.13
C LYS A 317 29.53 11.64 0.19
N ARG A 318 30.22 12.79 0.15
CA ARG A 318 30.65 13.48 1.36
C ARG A 318 29.39 13.68 2.20
N LYS A 319 29.35 13.10 3.41
CA LYS A 319 28.26 13.38 4.34
C LYS A 319 28.20 14.90 4.47
N PRO A 320 27.03 15.53 4.28
CA PRO A 320 26.92 16.97 4.50
C PRO A 320 27.40 17.25 5.94
N PRO A 321 28.17 18.34 6.15
CA PRO A 321 28.59 18.71 7.49
C PRO A 321 27.34 18.82 8.36
N TYR A 322 27.36 18.11 9.47
CA TYR A 322 26.29 18.11 10.46
C TYR A 322 26.16 19.54 10.98
N SER A 323 25.17 20.28 10.48
CA SER A 323 24.84 21.62 10.97
C SER A 323 24.38 21.48 12.41
N SER A 324 25.24 21.88 13.33
CA SER A 324 24.98 21.96 14.76
C SER A 324 23.91 23.02 15.04
N THR A 325 22.76 22.56 15.53
CA THR A 325 21.84 23.26 16.45
C THR A 325 21.55 24.75 16.19
N CYS A 326 20.46 25.03 15.47
CA CYS A 326 19.69 26.24 15.73
C CYS A 326 18.85 26.02 17.01
N LYS A 327 19.27 26.65 18.10
CA LYS A 327 18.43 26.84 19.29
C LYS A 327 17.28 27.78 18.90
N PHE A 328 16.07 27.25 18.82
CA PHE A 328 14.86 28.07 18.81
C PHE A 328 14.55 28.46 20.25
N GLU A 329 14.75 29.73 20.59
CA GLU A 329 14.18 30.36 21.77
C GLU A 329 12.67 30.55 21.53
N GLY A 330 11.86 29.84 22.30
CA GLY A 330 10.41 30.01 22.29
C GLY A 330 9.98 31.19 23.15
N PRO A 331 8.91 31.92 22.80
CA PRO A 331 8.43 33.05 23.57
C PRO A 331 7.73 32.61 24.87
N SER A 332 8.05 33.36 25.92
CA SER A 332 7.59 33.25 27.30
C SER A 332 6.07 33.19 27.47
N ARG A 333 5.60 32.26 28.30
CA ARG A 333 4.23 32.27 28.84
C ARG A 333 4.11 33.27 30.00
N PRO A 334 3.01 34.03 30.13
CA PRO A 334 2.73 34.80 31.32
C PRO A 334 2.19 33.90 32.43
N GLY A 335 2.66 34.16 33.65
CA GLY A 335 2.34 33.41 34.85
C GLY A 335 0.91 33.60 35.34
N THR A 336 0.44 32.62 36.10
CA THR A 336 -0.74 32.75 36.94
C THR A 336 -0.40 32.15 38.30
N SER A 337 -0.30 33.05 39.27
CA SER A 337 -0.25 32.80 40.71
C SER A 337 -1.62 32.34 41.21
N GLY A 338 -1.64 31.36 42.11
CA GLY A 338 -2.84 30.88 42.77
C GLY A 338 -2.49 29.87 43.86
N SER A 339 -2.49 30.34 45.09
CA SER A 339 -2.03 29.75 46.34
C SER A 339 -2.96 28.69 46.93
N ASN A 340 -2.37 27.75 47.69
CA ASN A 340 -2.84 27.12 48.96
C ASN A 340 -4.19 26.36 48.95
N SER A 341 -4.42 25.24 49.64
CA SER A 341 -3.71 24.47 50.67
C SER A 341 -4.57 23.24 51.05
N SER A 342 -3.94 22.26 51.73
CA SER A 342 -4.54 21.34 52.72
C SER A 342 -5.12 19.99 52.28
N SER A 343 -4.30 18.95 52.53
CA SER A 343 -4.59 17.71 53.29
C SER A 343 -5.94 17.00 53.14
N ASN A 344 -5.91 15.73 52.71
CA ASN A 344 -6.14 14.62 53.65
C ASN A 344 -5.81 13.24 53.04
N SER A 345 -5.18 12.45 53.90
CA SER A 345 -4.95 11.02 53.89
C SER A 345 -6.23 10.19 53.76
N SER A 346 -6.16 9.06 53.06
CA SER A 346 -6.51 7.74 53.63
C SER A 346 -6.33 6.62 52.61
N ASP A 347 -5.82 5.50 53.14
CA ASP A 347 -5.51 4.23 52.53
C ASP A 347 -6.67 3.55 51.79
N GLY A 348 -6.32 2.66 50.87
CA GLY A 348 -7.17 1.50 50.61
C GLY A 348 -7.10 0.89 49.21
N LYS A 349 -6.69 -0.37 49.20
CA LYS A 349 -7.16 -1.47 48.33
C LYS A 349 -6.44 -1.77 47.00
N SER A 350 -5.83 -2.96 47.07
CA SER A 350 -6.17 -4.13 46.26
C SER A 350 -5.52 -4.26 44.89
N THR A 351 -4.32 -4.82 44.89
CA THR A 351 -3.67 -5.46 43.74
C THR A 351 -4.24 -6.87 43.52
N THR A 352 -5.27 -6.99 42.68
CA THR A 352 -5.68 -8.28 42.10
C THR A 352 -4.85 -8.57 40.85
N LYS A 353 -3.97 -9.57 40.94
CA LYS A 353 -3.27 -10.18 39.81
C LYS A 353 -4.29 -10.96 38.96
N SER A 354 -4.55 -10.52 37.73
CA SER A 354 -5.28 -11.31 36.74
C SER A 354 -4.32 -12.25 36.03
N SER A 355 -4.53 -13.54 36.27
CA SER A 355 -3.86 -14.66 35.63
C SER A 355 -4.39 -14.83 34.19
N THR A 356 -3.53 -14.67 33.19
CA THR A 356 -3.84 -14.97 31.80
C THR A 356 -3.80 -16.49 31.60
N GLN A 357 -4.96 -17.14 31.56
CA GLN A 357 -5.09 -18.52 31.08
C GLN A 357 -5.05 -18.54 29.55
N VAL A 358 -4.07 -19.23 29.01
CA VAL A 358 -3.93 -19.58 27.59
C VAL A 358 -4.86 -20.76 27.31
N LEU A 359 -5.95 -20.52 26.60
CA LEU A 359 -6.82 -21.58 26.08
C LEU A 359 -6.18 -22.20 24.84
N SER A 360 -5.64 -23.41 25.06
CA SER A 360 -5.20 -24.35 24.03
C SER A 360 -6.42 -24.89 23.28
N MET A 361 -6.55 -24.57 22.00
CA MET A 361 -7.48 -25.26 21.11
C MET A 361 -6.80 -26.50 20.55
N LYS A 362 -7.26 -27.66 21.02
CA LYS A 362 -6.90 -28.98 20.52
C LYS A 362 -7.62 -29.27 19.20
N ASN A 363 -6.88 -29.91 18.31
CA ASN A 363 -7.27 -30.41 17.00
C ASN A 363 -8.54 -31.27 17.03
N LEU A 364 -9.54 -30.88 16.23
CA LEU A 364 -10.60 -31.77 15.76
C LEU A 364 -10.09 -32.47 14.49
N ARG A 365 -9.74 -33.74 14.65
CA ARG A 365 -9.59 -34.69 13.53
C ARG A 365 -10.99 -34.97 13.00
N ILE A 366 -11.21 -34.67 11.73
CA ILE A 366 -12.35 -35.21 10.98
C ILE A 366 -11.85 -36.51 10.36
N SER A 367 -12.51 -37.59 10.75
CA SER A 367 -12.35 -38.92 10.18
C SER A 367 -13.23 -39.00 8.93
N ASP A 368 -12.62 -39.10 7.76
CA ASP A 368 -13.33 -39.45 6.53
C ASP A 368 -13.26 -40.97 6.35
N ASP A 369 -14.31 -41.64 6.82
CA ASP A 369 -14.68 -42.99 6.39
C ASP A 369 -15.96 -42.86 5.56
N SER A 370 -15.87 -43.03 4.24
CA SER A 370 -16.81 -43.94 3.57
C SER A 370 -16.38 -44.38 2.17
N PRO A 371 -16.70 -45.64 1.80
CA PRO A 371 -16.38 -46.27 0.53
C PRO A 371 -17.58 -46.28 -0.45
N PHE A 372 -17.36 -46.87 -1.63
CA PHE A 372 -18.29 -47.16 -2.74
C PHE A 372 -18.50 -46.01 -3.75
N GLY A 373 -18.45 -46.24 -5.08
CA GLY A 373 -18.41 -47.50 -5.81
C GLY A 373 -18.06 -47.29 -7.29
N ASN A 374 -17.66 -48.40 -7.90
CA ASN A 374 -17.51 -48.60 -9.34
C ASN A 374 -18.87 -48.77 -10.03
N GLU A 375 -18.80 -48.73 -11.37
CA GLU A 375 -19.75 -49.19 -12.39
C GLU A 375 -20.65 -48.13 -13.04
N SER A 376 -20.22 -47.59 -14.19
CA SER A 376 -20.68 -48.01 -15.54
C SER A 376 -19.99 -47.19 -16.62
#